data_AF-A0A9Q8CMM0-F1
#
_entry.id   AF-A0A9Q8CMM0-F1
#
_cell.length_a   1.000
_cell.length_b   1.000
_cell.length_c   1.000
_cell.angle_alpha   90.00
_cell.angle_beta   90.00
_cell.angle_gamma   90.00
#
_symmetry.space_group_name_H-M   'P 1'
#
loop_
_entity.id
_entity.type
_entity.pdbx_description
1 polymer ?
#
loop_
_entity_poly.entity_id
_entity_poly.type
_entity_poly.pdbx_seq_one_letter_code
_entity_poly.pdbx_strand_id
1 'polypeptide(L)'
;MATTNTVKLPTGVRALRLAKITADNRDTLTVGTVIDSAQDALQKFSIQPESSSERVYASNKTIATINSKNGGKCSIELAYLPKDLEKELQGVTVGEDGILVFTEEDRTYDFAVSAEITYEDGTYALVGLGKVNFQLVDEDADTKEDKAKPQSIKLEGEILSRINDNFYKLKSYSDDAGFDKAKFDTKLFKAATV
;
A
#
# COMPACT_ATOMS: atom_id res chain seq x y z
N MET A 1 22.60 3.93 -29.71
CA MET A 1 21.25 4.52 -29.84
C MET A 1 21.04 5.41 -28.63
N ALA A 2 20.75 6.69 -28.85
CA ALA A 2 20.47 7.61 -27.74
C ALA A 2 19.17 7.17 -27.07
N THR A 3 19.24 6.76 -25.80
CA THR A 3 18.06 6.61 -24.97
C THR A 3 17.54 8.02 -24.73
N THR A 4 16.61 8.46 -25.57
CA THR A 4 15.84 9.67 -25.29
C THR A 4 15.12 9.39 -23.97
N ASN A 5 15.63 9.97 -22.89
CA ASN A 5 15.00 9.87 -21.59
C ASN A 5 13.75 10.76 -21.65
N THR A 6 12.68 10.24 -22.25
CA THR A 6 11.39 10.91 -22.32
C THR A 6 10.89 11.04 -20.88
N VAL A 7 10.96 12.26 -20.34
CA VAL A 7 10.50 12.55 -18.99
C VAL A 7 8.99 12.34 -18.96
N LYS A 8 8.54 11.29 -18.26
CA LYS A 8 7.12 11.01 -18.03
C LYS A 8 6.74 11.57 -16.67
N LEU A 9 5.83 12.56 -16.64
CA LEU A 9 5.35 13.14 -15.40
C LEU A 9 4.10 12.39 -14.91
N PRO A 10 4.04 12.01 -13.62
CA PRO A 10 2.84 11.40 -13.05
C PRO A 10 1.72 12.44 -12.96
N THR A 11 0.54 12.08 -13.45
CA THR A 11 -0.66 12.93 -13.50
C THR A 11 -1.76 12.53 -12.54
N GLY A 12 -1.68 11.32 -11.99
CA GLY A 12 -2.73 10.82 -11.12
C GLY A 12 -2.41 9.48 -10.48
N VAL A 13 -3.30 9.07 -9.60
CA VAL A 13 -3.30 7.76 -8.98
C VAL A 13 -4.73 7.21 -8.97
N ARG A 14 -4.89 5.91 -9.18
CA ARG A 14 -6.20 5.24 -9.20
C ARG A 14 -6.09 3.77 -8.83
N ALA A 15 -7.25 3.11 -8.75
CA ALA A 15 -7.36 1.66 -8.62
C ALA A 15 -6.59 1.11 -7.41
N LEU A 16 -6.88 1.69 -6.23
CA LEU A 16 -6.42 1.11 -4.97
C LEU A 16 -7.05 -0.28 -4.79
N ARG A 17 -6.20 -1.26 -4.51
CA ARG A 17 -6.61 -2.64 -4.21
C ARG A 17 -5.90 -3.10 -2.95
N LEU A 18 -6.64 -3.73 -2.04
CA LEU A 18 -6.17 -4.13 -0.73
C LEU A 18 -6.49 -5.62 -0.52
N ALA A 19 -5.61 -6.40 0.07
CA ALA A 19 -5.91 -7.79 0.40
C ALA A 19 -5.32 -8.17 1.75
N LYS A 20 -6.16 -8.72 2.62
CA LYS A 20 -5.78 -9.13 3.98
C LYS A 20 -4.80 -10.30 3.95
N ILE A 21 -3.73 -10.22 4.73
CA ILE A 21 -2.74 -11.29 4.91
C ILE A 21 -3.05 -11.97 6.23
N THR A 22 -3.49 -13.22 6.18
CA THR A 22 -3.86 -13.99 7.38
C THR A 22 -2.72 -14.86 7.90
N ALA A 23 -1.75 -15.18 7.04
CA ALA A 23 -0.54 -15.93 7.42
C ALA A 23 0.63 -15.52 6.52
N ASP A 24 1.78 -15.21 7.11
CA ASP A 24 3.04 -14.94 6.40
C ASP A 24 4.20 -15.60 7.14
N ASN A 25 4.52 -16.83 6.73
CA ASN A 25 5.66 -17.62 7.21
C ASN A 25 6.60 -17.91 6.03
N ARG A 26 7.82 -18.40 6.33
CA ARG A 26 8.81 -18.79 5.30
C ARG A 26 8.23 -19.73 4.24
N ASP A 27 7.36 -20.66 4.64
CA ASP A 27 6.83 -21.69 3.75
C ASP A 27 5.41 -21.38 3.24
N THR A 28 4.62 -20.61 3.98
CA THR A 28 3.20 -20.35 3.67
C THR A 28 2.87 -18.87 3.69
N LEU A 29 2.25 -18.39 2.61
CA LEU A 29 1.65 -17.07 2.55
C LEU A 29 0.18 -17.23 2.16
N THR A 30 -0.72 -16.78 3.03
CA THR A 30 -2.16 -16.75 2.76
C THR A 30 -2.61 -15.29 2.67
N VAL A 31 -2.99 -14.89 1.47
CA VAL A 31 -3.61 -13.61 1.19
C VAL A 31 -5.08 -13.87 0.86
N GLY A 32 -5.97 -13.11 1.47
CA GLY A 32 -7.41 -13.18 1.27
C GLY A 32 -7.86 -12.53 -0.04
N THR A 33 -9.17 -12.35 -0.15
CA THR A 33 -9.79 -11.74 -1.32
C THR A 33 -9.33 -10.29 -1.51
N VAL A 34 -9.10 -9.90 -2.77
CA VAL A 34 -8.78 -8.52 -3.13
C VAL A 34 -10.03 -7.65 -2.97
N ILE A 35 -9.91 -6.62 -2.13
CA ILE A 35 -10.90 -5.59 -1.88
C ILE A 35 -10.66 -4.46 -2.90
N ASP A 36 -11.60 -4.33 -3.81
CA ASP A 36 -11.60 -3.35 -4.90
C ASP A 36 -12.55 -2.16 -4.64
N SER A 37 -13.25 -2.15 -3.49
CA SER A 37 -14.29 -1.15 -3.18
C SER A 37 -13.77 0.28 -3.02
N ALA A 38 -12.46 0.47 -2.85
CA ALA A 38 -11.82 1.79 -2.71
C ALA A 38 -11.09 2.25 -3.98
N GLN A 39 -11.28 1.57 -5.11
CA GLN A 39 -10.57 1.88 -6.36
C GLN A 39 -10.77 3.33 -6.84
N ASP A 40 -11.99 3.87 -6.69
CA ASP A 40 -12.37 5.23 -7.12
C ASP A 40 -12.24 6.27 -5.99
N ALA A 41 -12.01 5.82 -4.76
CA ALA A 41 -11.90 6.71 -3.60
C ALA A 41 -10.49 7.27 -3.42
N LEU A 42 -9.47 6.73 -4.10
CA LEU A 42 -8.07 7.10 -3.90
C LEU A 42 -7.76 8.52 -4.39
N GLN A 43 -7.35 9.39 -3.46
CA GLN A 43 -6.91 10.76 -3.77
C GLN A 43 -5.38 10.87 -3.79
N LYS A 44 -4.69 10.16 -2.89
CA LYS A 44 -3.25 10.23 -2.78
C LYS A 44 -2.67 8.92 -2.28
N PHE A 45 -1.52 8.55 -2.84
CA PHE A 45 -0.76 7.39 -2.43
C PHE A 45 0.70 7.80 -2.25
N SER A 46 1.15 7.80 -1.00
CA SER A 46 2.51 8.17 -0.61
C SER A 46 3.25 6.96 -0.07
N ILE A 47 4.50 6.79 -0.51
CA ILE A 47 5.40 5.76 -0.01
C ILE A 47 6.72 6.43 0.37
N GLN A 48 7.06 6.34 1.66
CA GLN A 48 8.30 6.82 2.23
C GLN A 48 9.17 5.61 2.60
N PRO A 49 10.09 5.17 1.73
CA PRO A 49 11.00 4.09 2.06
C PRO A 49 11.97 4.56 3.16
N GLU A 50 12.12 3.76 4.21
CA GLU A 50 13.14 4.00 5.23
C GLU A 50 14.38 3.17 4.90
N SER A 51 15.53 3.82 4.89
CA SER A 51 16.83 3.17 4.72
C SER A 51 17.73 3.59 5.85
N SER A 52 18.23 2.63 6.60
CA SER A 52 19.26 2.87 7.61
C SER A 52 20.63 2.56 7.01
N SER A 53 21.59 3.46 7.20
CA SER A 53 22.97 3.28 6.76
C SER A 53 23.88 3.39 7.99
N GLU A 54 24.48 2.28 8.38
CA GLU A 54 25.41 2.24 9.51
C GLU A 54 26.84 2.26 9.00
N ARG A 55 27.61 3.26 9.43
CA ARG A 55 29.01 3.42 9.04
C ARG A 55 29.88 2.63 10.01
N VAL A 56 30.64 1.67 9.50
CA VAL A 56 31.64 0.92 10.26
C VAL A 56 32.93 1.73 10.25
N TYR A 57 33.44 2.04 11.44
CA TYR A 57 34.66 2.82 11.62
C TYR A 57 35.81 1.94 12.10
N ALA A 58 36.97 2.06 11.46
CA ALA A 58 38.23 1.51 11.97
C ALA A 58 39.37 2.50 11.69
N SER A 59 40.33 2.61 12.60
CA SER A 59 41.45 3.58 12.51
C SER A 59 40.99 5.02 12.22
N ASN A 60 39.93 5.47 12.90
CA ASN A 60 39.34 6.82 12.74
C ASN A 60 38.88 7.15 11.31
N LYS A 61 38.61 6.12 10.49
CA LYS A 61 38.07 6.27 9.13
C LYS A 61 36.88 5.32 8.95
N THR A 62 35.91 5.74 8.14
CA THR A 62 34.82 4.86 7.71
C THR A 62 35.40 3.82 6.75
N ILE A 63 35.39 2.56 7.14
CA ILE A 63 35.92 1.44 6.35
C ILE A 63 34.83 0.73 5.55
N ALA A 64 33.59 0.78 6.01
CA ALA A 64 32.45 0.19 5.31
C ALA A 64 31.17 0.95 5.68
N THR A 65 30.17 0.89 4.81
CA THR A 65 28.80 1.32 5.10
C THR A 65 27.90 0.12 4.91
N ILE A 66 27.21 -0.29 5.97
CA ILE A 66 26.19 -1.33 5.93
C ILE A 66 24.87 -0.62 5.68
N ASN A 67 24.24 -0.89 4.54
CA ASN A 67 22.92 -0.34 4.22
C ASN A 67 21.87 -1.41 4.48
N SER A 68 20.89 -1.09 5.33
CA SER A 68 19.71 -1.90 5.58
C SER A 68 18.50 -1.19 4.99
N LYS A 69 17.88 -1.82 3.99
CA LYS A 69 16.59 -1.40 3.45
C LYS A 69 15.50 -2.15 4.22
N ASN A 70 15.07 -1.57 5.33
CA ASN A 70 14.04 -2.15 6.18
C ASN A 70 12.76 -1.35 5.97
N GLY A 71 11.86 -1.89 5.14
CA GLY A 71 10.48 -1.39 5.05
C GLY A 71 10.35 0.11 4.72
N GLY A 72 9.36 0.74 5.34
CA GLY A 72 9.08 2.17 5.22
C GLY A 72 7.70 2.50 5.75
N LYS A 73 7.20 3.70 5.43
CA LYS A 73 5.83 4.13 5.75
C LYS A 73 5.06 4.37 4.46
N CYS A 74 3.77 4.07 4.47
CA CYS A 74 2.84 4.51 3.43
C CYS A 74 1.73 5.35 4.04
N SER A 75 1.22 6.29 3.24
CA SER A 75 0.02 7.05 3.56
C SER A 75 -0.91 7.06 2.36
N ILE A 76 -2.17 6.74 2.59
CA ILE A 76 -3.23 6.66 1.59
C ILE A 76 -4.30 7.65 2.01
N GLU A 77 -4.63 8.60 1.15
CA GLU A 77 -5.75 9.52 1.37
C GLU A 77 -6.91 9.10 0.47
N LEU A 78 -8.09 8.89 1.07
CA LEU A 78 -9.33 8.49 0.42
C LEU A 78 -10.37 9.61 0.51
N ALA A 79 -11.15 9.81 -0.56
CA ALA A 79 -12.27 10.76 -0.58
C ALA A 79 -13.45 10.29 0.30
N TYR A 80 -13.60 8.97 0.44
CA TYR A 80 -14.55 8.32 1.32
C TYR A 80 -14.04 6.92 1.65
N LEU A 81 -14.38 6.39 2.82
CA LEU A 81 -14.02 5.04 3.22
C LEU A 81 -15.24 4.13 2.98
N PRO A 82 -15.14 3.13 2.09
CA PRO A 82 -16.22 2.16 1.93
C PRO A 82 -16.37 1.33 3.21
N LYS A 83 -17.61 1.14 3.67
CA LYS A 83 -17.92 0.37 4.89
C LYS A 83 -17.31 -1.02 4.92
N ASP A 84 -17.20 -1.70 3.77
CA ASP A 84 -16.62 -3.04 3.71
C ASP A 84 -15.09 -3.02 3.88
N LEU A 85 -14.43 -1.93 3.46
CA LEU A 85 -13.00 -1.76 3.69
C LEU A 85 -12.73 -1.36 5.14
N GLU A 86 -13.58 -0.52 5.73
CA GLU A 86 -13.50 -0.11 7.13
C GLU A 86 -13.56 -1.31 8.09
N LYS A 87 -14.55 -2.20 7.88
CA LYS A 87 -14.68 -3.46 8.63
C LYS A 87 -13.42 -4.30 8.57
N GLU A 88 -12.84 -4.47 7.38
CA GLU A 88 -11.67 -5.32 7.18
C GLU A 88 -10.41 -4.69 7.80
N LEU A 89 -10.19 -3.38 7.61
CA LEU A 89 -9.04 -2.66 8.15
C LEU A 89 -9.02 -2.66 9.68
N GLN A 90 -10.18 -2.43 10.30
CA GLN A 90 -10.30 -2.32 11.75
C GLN A 90 -10.62 -3.66 12.43
N GLY A 91 -10.92 -4.71 11.66
CA GLY A 91 -11.22 -6.05 12.18
C GLY A 91 -12.58 -6.18 12.87
N VAL A 92 -13.44 -5.16 12.74
CA VAL A 92 -14.70 -5.04 13.48
C VAL A 92 -15.79 -5.91 12.87
N THR A 93 -16.51 -6.65 13.72
CA THR A 93 -17.74 -7.34 13.36
C THR A 93 -18.93 -6.38 13.46
N VAL A 94 -19.77 -6.36 12.43
CA VAL A 94 -21.04 -5.62 12.44
C VAL A 94 -21.99 -6.37 13.38
N GLY A 95 -22.38 -5.75 14.50
CA GLY A 95 -23.45 -6.27 15.34
C GLY A 95 -24.79 -6.30 14.57
N GLU A 96 -25.76 -7.11 15.01
CA GLU A 96 -27.07 -7.23 14.34
C GLU A 96 -27.81 -5.88 14.16
N ASP A 97 -27.45 -4.87 14.96
CA ASP A 97 -27.98 -3.51 14.90
C ASP A 97 -27.31 -2.58 13.86
N GLY A 98 -26.32 -3.08 13.10
CA GLY A 98 -25.59 -2.30 12.09
C GLY A 98 -24.53 -1.36 12.67
N ILE A 99 -24.21 -1.49 13.97
CA ILE A 99 -23.20 -0.71 14.69
C ILE A 99 -21.85 -1.43 14.60
N LEU A 100 -20.80 -0.69 14.24
CA LEU A 100 -19.42 -1.13 14.33
C LEU A 100 -18.96 -0.99 15.79
N VAL A 101 -18.67 -2.11 16.44
CA VAL A 101 -18.24 -2.14 17.85
C VAL A 101 -16.74 -2.39 17.90
N PHE A 102 -15.98 -1.37 18.25
CA PHE A 102 -14.54 -1.44 18.45
C PHE A 102 -14.21 -2.06 19.81
N THR A 103 -13.46 -3.16 19.84
CA THR A 103 -13.04 -3.85 21.07
C THR A 103 -11.51 -3.93 21.15
N GLU A 104 -10.97 -4.03 22.37
CA GLU A 104 -9.51 -4.20 22.58
C GLU A 104 -8.97 -5.54 22.03
N GLU A 105 -9.86 -6.47 21.67
CA GLU A 105 -9.49 -7.75 21.05
C GLU A 105 -9.35 -7.65 19.51
N ASP A 106 -9.73 -6.51 18.91
CA ASP A 106 -9.63 -6.29 17.48
C ASP A 106 -8.16 -6.29 17.04
N ARG A 107 -7.79 -7.31 16.28
CA ARG A 107 -6.43 -7.47 15.78
C ARG A 107 -6.29 -6.69 14.49
N THR A 108 -5.35 -5.74 14.47
CA THR A 108 -4.85 -5.14 13.25
C THR A 108 -4.30 -6.23 12.33
N TYR A 109 -4.87 -6.35 11.14
CA TYR A 109 -4.37 -7.28 10.13
C TYR A 109 -3.33 -6.61 9.25
N ASP A 110 -2.44 -7.42 8.70
CA ASP A 110 -1.51 -6.96 7.68
C ASP A 110 -2.19 -7.04 6.30
N PHE A 111 -1.88 -6.11 5.40
CA PHE A 111 -2.49 -6.03 4.07
C PHE A 111 -1.43 -5.95 2.97
N ALA A 112 -1.69 -6.62 1.85
CA ALA A 112 -1.02 -6.33 0.59
C ALA A 112 -1.76 -5.17 -0.11
N VAL A 113 -1.04 -4.20 -0.64
CA VAL A 113 -1.64 -2.98 -1.22
C VAL A 113 -1.13 -2.77 -2.64
N SER A 114 -2.00 -2.46 -3.58
CA SER A 114 -1.60 -1.98 -4.92
C SER A 114 -2.30 -0.71 -5.32
N ALA A 115 -1.61 0.14 -6.07
CA ALA A 115 -2.18 1.30 -6.73
C ALA A 115 -1.57 1.51 -8.13
N GLU A 116 -2.33 2.12 -9.04
CA GLU A 116 -1.88 2.51 -10.37
C GLU A 116 -1.53 4.00 -10.39
N ILE A 117 -0.29 4.34 -10.79
CA ILE A 117 0.14 5.73 -11.02
C ILE A 117 0.04 6.00 -12.52
N THR A 118 -0.78 6.97 -12.93
CA THR A 118 -0.93 7.34 -14.35
C THR A 118 0.04 8.46 -14.73
N TYR A 119 0.48 8.45 -15.99
CA TYR A 119 1.38 9.44 -16.58
C TYR A 119 0.66 10.29 -17.64
N GLU A 120 1.25 11.43 -18.03
CA GLU A 120 0.69 12.37 -19.03
C GLU A 120 0.43 11.72 -20.40
N ASP A 121 1.21 10.71 -20.77
CA ASP A 121 1.10 9.99 -22.04
C ASP A 121 0.02 8.89 -22.02
N GLY A 122 -0.73 8.75 -20.92
CA GLY A 122 -1.74 7.71 -20.73
C GLY A 122 -1.17 6.37 -20.27
N THR A 123 0.14 6.25 -20.13
CA THR A 123 0.80 5.06 -19.59
C THR A 123 0.65 5.03 -18.08
N TYR A 124 0.90 3.88 -17.44
CA TYR A 124 0.73 3.74 -16.00
C TYR A 124 1.79 2.82 -15.39
N ALA A 125 2.11 3.07 -14.12
CA ALA A 125 2.94 2.18 -13.31
C ALA A 125 2.12 1.53 -12.21
N LEU A 126 2.15 0.20 -12.13
CA LEU A 126 1.64 -0.56 -11.00
C LEU A 126 2.64 -0.48 -9.86
N VAL A 127 2.19 -0.08 -8.68
CA VAL A 127 2.97 -0.09 -7.45
C VAL A 127 2.30 -1.01 -6.45
N GLY A 128 3.07 -1.93 -5.88
CA GLY A 128 2.59 -2.94 -4.95
C GLY A 128 3.43 -2.94 -3.68
N LEU A 129 2.80 -3.02 -2.52
CA LEU A 129 3.42 -3.15 -1.21
C LEU A 129 3.12 -4.54 -0.67
N GLY A 130 4.18 -5.28 -0.36
CA GLY A 130 4.07 -6.71 -0.03
C GLY A 130 3.33 -6.97 1.27
N LYS A 131 3.58 -6.14 2.29
CA LYS A 131 2.97 -6.21 3.61
C LYS A 131 2.90 -4.81 4.21
N VAL A 132 1.71 -4.38 4.58
CA VAL A 132 1.42 -3.09 5.20
C VAL A 132 0.60 -3.32 6.45
N ASN A 133 1.10 -2.86 7.59
CA ASN A 133 0.33 -2.81 8.83
C ASN A 133 -0.30 -1.42 8.94
N PHE A 134 -1.62 -1.33 8.76
CA PHE A 134 -2.31 -0.05 8.88
C PHE A 134 -2.49 0.34 10.33
N GLN A 135 -2.26 1.60 10.64
CA GLN A 135 -2.70 2.19 11.90
C GLN A 135 -4.21 2.39 11.86
N LEU A 136 -4.82 2.58 13.04
CA LEU A 136 -6.23 2.92 13.16
C LEU A 136 -6.56 4.13 12.26
N VAL A 137 -7.73 4.08 11.64
CA VAL A 137 -8.20 5.14 10.74
C VAL A 137 -8.45 6.40 11.57
N ASP A 138 -7.77 7.49 11.23
CA ASP A 138 -8.08 8.81 11.81
C ASP A 138 -9.37 9.34 11.17
N GLU A 139 -10.39 9.56 11.99
CA GLU A 139 -11.64 10.20 11.58
C GLU A 139 -11.63 11.69 11.98
N ASP A 140 -11.24 12.55 11.05
CA ASP A 140 -11.38 13.99 11.19
C ASP A 140 -12.64 14.48 10.46
N ALA A 141 -13.65 14.90 11.22
CA ALA A 141 -14.93 15.43 10.70
C ALA A 141 -15.12 16.91 11.08
N ASP A 142 -15.19 17.77 10.08
CA ASP A 142 -15.35 19.21 10.18
C ASP A 142 -16.82 19.57 9.94
N THR A 143 -17.29 20.56 10.69
CA THR A 143 -18.63 21.13 10.45
C THR A 143 -18.70 21.79 9.08
N LYS A 144 -19.85 21.66 8.40
CA LYS A 144 -20.07 22.24 7.07
C LYS A 144 -19.96 23.77 7.10
N GLU A 145 -18.86 24.32 6.60
CA GLU A 145 -18.68 25.76 6.34
C GLU A 145 -19.42 26.20 5.05
N ASP A 146 -19.44 27.51 4.76
CA ASP A 146 -20.09 28.14 3.58
C ASP A 146 -19.71 27.51 2.21
N LYS A 147 -18.60 26.76 2.15
CA LYS A 147 -18.23 25.88 1.03
C LYS A 147 -18.03 24.47 1.56
N ALA A 148 -18.69 23.49 0.94
CA ALA A 148 -18.43 22.08 1.22
C ALA A 148 -16.97 21.75 0.85
N LYS A 149 -16.10 21.64 1.84
CA LYS A 149 -14.75 21.11 1.67
C LYS A 149 -14.85 19.58 1.75
N PRO A 150 -14.42 18.83 0.72
CA PRO A 150 -14.32 17.38 0.84
C PRO A 150 -13.28 17.07 1.91
N GLN A 151 -13.68 16.28 2.90
CA GLN A 151 -12.76 15.79 3.92
C GLN A 151 -12.17 14.47 3.46
N SER A 152 -10.84 14.41 3.41
CA SER A 152 -10.11 13.21 3.03
C SER A 152 -9.84 12.37 4.27
N ILE A 153 -10.11 11.08 4.18
CA ILE A 153 -9.78 10.11 5.22
C ILE A 153 -8.35 9.64 4.98
N LYS A 154 -7.50 9.76 6.00
CA LYS A 154 -6.09 9.39 5.92
C LYS A 154 -5.86 8.03 6.57
N LEU A 155 -5.25 7.11 5.82
CA LEU A 155 -4.78 5.82 6.29
C LEU A 155 -3.26 5.84 6.31
N GLU A 156 -2.67 5.73 7.50
CA GLU A 156 -1.23 5.56 7.65
C GLU A 156 -0.90 4.08 7.88
N GLY A 157 0.20 3.60 7.32
CA GLY A 157 0.62 2.22 7.50
C GLY A 157 2.12 2.05 7.45
N GLU A 158 2.61 1.06 8.19
CA GLU A 158 4.01 0.65 8.18
C GLU A 158 4.21 -0.48 7.17
N ILE A 159 5.14 -0.27 6.24
CA ILE A 159 5.53 -1.25 5.22
C ILE A 159 6.55 -2.18 5.83
N LEU A 160 6.21 -3.46 5.84
CA LEU A 160 7.08 -4.54 6.29
C LEU A 160 7.51 -5.38 5.09
N SER A 161 8.69 -6.01 5.18
CA SER A 161 9.08 -7.03 4.20
C SER A 161 8.28 -8.30 4.46
N ARG A 162 7.77 -8.91 3.39
CA ARG A 162 7.07 -10.19 3.47
C ARG A 162 8.05 -11.31 3.83
N ILE A 163 7.73 -12.14 4.80
CA ILE A 163 8.64 -13.18 5.32
C ILE A 163 8.87 -14.29 4.28
N ASN A 164 7.85 -14.59 3.47
CA ASN A 164 7.91 -15.66 2.47
C ASN A 164 8.92 -15.41 1.34
N ASP A 165 8.99 -14.18 0.82
CA ASP A 165 9.76 -13.85 -0.40
C ASP A 165 10.53 -12.53 -0.33
N ASN A 166 10.58 -11.93 0.85
CA ASN A 166 11.52 -10.89 1.25
C ASN A 166 11.47 -9.60 0.40
N PHE A 167 10.39 -9.37 -0.33
CA PHE A 167 10.16 -8.08 -0.99
C PHE A 167 9.23 -7.21 -0.13
N TYR A 168 9.49 -5.90 -0.15
CA TYR A 168 8.64 -4.89 0.49
C TYR A 168 7.86 -4.07 -0.54
N LYS A 169 8.39 -3.90 -1.76
CA LYS A 169 7.78 -3.12 -2.83
C LYS A 169 8.01 -3.75 -4.21
N LEU A 170 6.95 -3.78 -5.01
CA LEU A 170 6.96 -4.14 -6.43
C LEU A 170 6.60 -2.90 -7.25
N LYS A 171 7.22 -2.76 -8.42
CA LYS A 171 6.85 -1.74 -9.40
C LYS A 171 6.97 -2.32 -10.80
N SER A 172 5.99 -2.06 -11.65
CA SER A 172 6.01 -2.44 -13.07
C SER A 172 5.43 -1.30 -13.90
N TYR A 173 5.99 -1.05 -15.08
CA TYR A 173 5.58 0.04 -15.97
C TYR A 173 4.87 -0.55 -17.19
N SER A 174 3.75 0.05 -17.60
CA SER A 174 2.94 -0.46 -18.72
C SER A 174 3.66 -0.44 -20.07
N ASP A 175 4.70 0.36 -20.22
CA ASP A 175 5.49 0.47 -21.46
C ASP A 175 6.61 -0.58 -21.58
N ASP A 176 6.91 -1.29 -20.50
CA ASP A 176 7.93 -2.32 -20.55
C ASP A 176 7.41 -3.52 -21.35
N ALA A 177 8.25 -4.06 -22.25
CA ALA A 177 7.91 -5.22 -23.07
C ALA A 177 7.55 -6.49 -22.25
N GLY A 178 7.92 -6.52 -20.97
CA GLY A 178 7.59 -7.58 -20.02
C GLY A 178 6.40 -7.28 -19.11
N PHE A 179 5.65 -6.21 -19.36
CA PHE A 179 4.51 -5.83 -18.55
C PHE A 179 3.39 -6.88 -18.62
N ASP A 180 2.99 -7.38 -17.46
CA ASP A 180 1.93 -8.36 -17.33
C ASP A 180 1.23 -8.12 -15.99
N LYS A 181 0.05 -7.48 -16.05
CA LYS A 181 -0.76 -7.15 -14.88
C LYS A 181 -1.15 -8.41 -14.11
N ALA A 182 -1.45 -9.51 -14.80
CA ALA A 182 -1.84 -10.75 -14.14
C ALA A 182 -0.65 -11.33 -13.35
N LYS A 183 0.56 -11.32 -13.91
CA LYS A 183 1.76 -11.74 -13.16
C LYS A 183 2.07 -10.82 -11.98
N PHE A 184 1.82 -9.52 -12.12
CA PHE A 184 1.98 -8.57 -11.01
C PHE A 184 1.00 -8.89 -9.88
N ASP A 185 -0.28 -9.06 -10.20
CA ASP A 185 -1.34 -9.38 -9.24
C ASP A 185 -1.07 -10.74 -8.57
N THR A 186 -0.66 -11.76 -9.33
CA THR A 186 -0.26 -13.06 -8.76
C THR A 186 0.97 -12.94 -7.87
N LYS A 187 1.95 -12.11 -8.20
CA LYS A 187 3.15 -11.94 -7.36
C LYS A 187 2.82 -11.20 -6.06
N LEU A 188 1.96 -10.19 -6.13
CA LEU A 188 1.58 -9.38 -4.98
C LEU A 188 0.57 -10.11 -4.10
N PHE A 189 -0.57 -10.52 -4.65
CA PHE A 189 -1.66 -11.10 -3.89
C PHE A 189 -1.58 -12.61 -3.78
N LYS A 190 -0.69 -13.30 -4.50
CA LYS A 190 -0.76 -14.77 -4.69
C LYS A 190 -2.18 -15.24 -5.01
N ALA A 191 -2.97 -14.36 -5.63
CA ALA A 191 -4.31 -14.67 -6.06
C ALA A 191 -4.17 -15.79 -7.09
N ALA A 192 -4.76 -16.93 -6.78
CA ALA A 192 -4.99 -17.96 -7.77
C ALA A 192 -5.74 -17.29 -8.91
N THR A 193 -5.13 -17.30 -10.10
CA THR A 193 -5.79 -16.90 -11.33
C THR A 193 -7.07 -17.73 -11.42
N VAL A 194 -8.22 -17.10 -11.22
CA VAL A 194 -9.51 -17.68 -11.61
C VAL A 194 -9.67 -17.45 -13.10
#